data_AF-A0A816V0B1-F1
#
_entry.id   AF-A0A816V0B1-F1
#
_cell.length_a   1.000
_cell.length_b   1.000
_cell.length_c   1.000
_cell.angle_alpha   90.00
_cell.angle_beta   90.00
_cell.angle_gamma   90.00
#
_symmetry.space_group_name_H-M   'P 1'
#
loop_
_entity.id
_entity.type
_entity.pdbx_description
1 polymer ?
#
loop_
_entity_poly.entity_id
_entity_poly.type
_entity_poly.pdbx_seq_one_letter_code
_entity_poly.pdbx_strand_id
1 'polypeptide(L)'
;MSIVLQDKHFFSCSCSNTSLFLTTDTVGSSIIEFCLLPTVELSRQWKSPDTCTKDEYINRIRYSHETLGLVIQNLTKNTLKIELRCSKTLDRFWSIPLNSGLKLTQCEYCAFNDCQWLFIDKISSSILHITNDEKIKRTCNYNSKLCNVALFGTGILAVLTDKCINFHKL
;
A
#
# COMPACT_ATOMS: atom_id res chain seq x y z
N MET A 1 21.79 -12.60 15.01
CA MET A 1 22.35 -12.49 13.64
C MET A 1 21.67 -11.32 12.97
N SER A 2 22.42 -10.30 12.56
CA SER A 2 21.87 -9.09 11.93
C SER A 2 22.20 -9.14 10.45
N ILE A 3 21.20 -9.02 9.58
CA ILE A 3 21.41 -8.94 8.14
C ILE A 3 21.48 -7.48 7.76
N VAL A 4 22.65 -7.05 7.28
CA VAL A 4 22.83 -5.72 6.72
C VAL A 4 22.77 -5.87 5.21
N LEU A 5 21.69 -5.39 4.61
CA LEU A 5 21.56 -5.27 3.15
C LEU A 5 22.33 -4.01 2.73
N GLN A 6 23.62 -4.16 2.44
CA GLN A 6 24.46 -3.06 1.95
C GLN A 6 24.06 -2.69 0.51
N ASP A 7 24.19 -1.42 0.15
CA ASP A 7 24.02 -0.84 -1.20
C ASP A 7 22.60 -0.81 -1.80
N LYS A 8 21.55 -1.07 -1.01
CA LYS A 8 20.16 -0.85 -1.46
C LYS A 8 19.40 0.09 -0.53
N HIS A 9 18.90 1.18 -1.09
CA HIS A 9 17.94 2.06 -0.41
C HIS A 9 16.53 1.47 -0.56
N PHE A 10 15.83 1.32 0.57
CA PHE A 10 14.46 0.83 0.63
C PHE A 10 13.52 1.96 1.01
N PHE A 11 12.32 1.97 0.42
CA PHE A 11 11.34 3.03 0.67
C PHE A 11 10.16 2.59 1.53
N SER A 12 9.65 1.38 1.31
CA SER A 12 8.48 0.87 2.01
C SER A 12 8.61 -0.63 2.27
N CYS A 13 7.91 -1.10 3.29
CA CYS A 13 7.90 -2.52 3.65
C CYS A 13 6.53 -2.98 4.13
N SER A 14 6.29 -4.27 3.98
CA SER A 14 5.20 -4.99 4.62
C SER A 14 5.61 -6.44 4.84
N CYS A 15 5.02 -7.11 5.82
CA CYS A 15 5.29 -8.52 6.07
C CYS A 15 4.01 -9.35 6.09
N SER A 16 4.18 -10.64 5.77
CA SER A 16 3.30 -11.71 6.23
C SER A 16 3.92 -12.35 7.48
N ASN A 17 3.36 -13.47 7.95
CA ASN A 17 3.96 -14.24 9.03
C ASN A 17 5.28 -14.91 8.61
N THR A 18 5.51 -15.11 7.32
CA THR A 18 6.64 -15.89 6.79
C THR A 18 7.57 -15.11 5.87
N SER A 19 7.12 -13.96 5.36
CA SER A 19 7.84 -13.20 4.35
C SER A 19 7.87 -11.71 4.70
N LEU A 20 9.00 -11.05 4.42
CA LEU A 20 9.14 -9.59 4.39
C LEU A 20 9.25 -9.11 2.95
N PHE A 21 8.39 -8.19 2.57
CA PHE A 21 8.40 -7.54 1.27
C PHE A 21 8.94 -6.11 1.41
N LEU A 22 9.94 -5.76 0.61
CA LEU A 22 10.57 -4.43 0.57
C LEU A 22 10.44 -3.83 -0.83
N THR A 23 10.21 -2.52 -0.92
CA THR A 23 10.30 -1.76 -2.18
C THR A 23 11.61 -0.97 -2.24
N THR A 24 12.24 -0.90 -3.42
CA THR A 24 13.44 -0.07 -3.61
C THR A 24 13.10 1.40 -3.79
N ASP A 25 13.96 2.28 -3.28
CA ASP A 25 13.82 3.75 -3.40
C ASP A 25 14.38 4.26 -4.74
N THR A 26 13.84 3.76 -5.85
CA THR A 26 14.24 4.17 -7.20
C THR A 26 13.05 4.12 -8.15
N VAL A 27 13.05 4.95 -9.21
CA VAL A 27 12.09 4.82 -10.32
C VAL A 27 12.28 3.45 -10.99
N GLY A 28 11.20 2.83 -11.46
CA GLY A 28 11.18 1.41 -11.83
C GLY A 28 11.36 0.50 -10.62
N SER A 29 10.75 0.86 -9.48
CA SER A 29 10.98 0.22 -8.18
C SER A 29 10.85 -1.30 -8.24
N SER A 30 11.78 -2.00 -7.61
CA SER A 30 11.72 -3.46 -7.42
C SER A 30 10.95 -3.82 -6.15
N ILE A 31 10.37 -5.01 -6.11
CA ILE A 31 9.85 -5.65 -4.89
C ILE A 31 10.77 -6.81 -4.56
N ILE A 32 11.26 -6.85 -3.32
CA ILE A 32 12.17 -7.88 -2.83
C ILE A 32 11.48 -8.63 -1.70
N GLU A 33 11.36 -9.94 -1.83
CA GLU A 33 10.82 -10.85 -0.82
C GLU A 33 11.96 -11.55 -0.08
N PHE A 34 11.96 -11.44 1.25
CA PHE A 34 12.79 -12.24 2.14
C PHE A 34 11.90 -13.26 2.85
N CYS A 35 12.33 -14.52 2.90
CA CYS A 35 11.77 -15.47 3.87
C CYS A 35 12.23 -15.06 5.27
N LEU A 36 11.40 -15.22 6.29
CA LEU A 36 11.71 -14.86 7.68
C LEU A 36 12.15 -16.06 8.52
N LEU A 37 11.79 -17.28 8.10
CA LEU A 37 12.03 -18.51 8.85
C LEU A 37 12.57 -19.63 7.94
N PRO A 38 13.46 -20.50 8.45
CA PRO A 38 14.10 -20.45 9.78
C PRO A 38 15.16 -19.35 9.90
N THR A 39 15.67 -18.86 8.77
CA THR A 39 16.65 -17.78 8.64
C THR A 39 16.10 -16.72 7.71
N VAL A 40 16.52 -15.47 7.91
CA VAL A 40 16.12 -14.39 7.01
C VAL A 40 16.95 -14.50 5.74
N GLU A 41 16.33 -14.84 4.62
CA GLU A 41 17.02 -15.11 3.37
C GLU A 41 16.27 -14.48 2.20
N LEU A 42 17.03 -14.00 1.21
CA LEU A 42 16.42 -13.51 -0.01
C LEU A 42 15.70 -14.66 -0.70
N SER A 43 14.38 -14.58 -0.79
CA SER A 43 13.56 -15.57 -1.48
C SER A 43 13.48 -15.21 -2.96
N ARG A 44 12.97 -14.01 -3.28
CA ARG A 44 12.73 -13.57 -4.65
C ARG A 44 12.89 -12.06 -4.82
N GLN A 45 13.14 -11.64 -6.05
CA GLN A 45 13.12 -10.23 -6.44
C GLN A 45 12.38 -10.07 -7.78
N TRP A 46 11.37 -9.21 -7.77
CA TRP A 46 10.70 -8.73 -8.98
C TRP A 46 11.22 -7.35 -9.33
N LYS A 47 11.37 -7.07 -10.62
CA LYS A 47 11.87 -5.80 -11.16
C LYS A 47 10.88 -5.22 -12.16
N SER A 48 11.02 -3.95 -12.52
CA SER A 48 10.30 -3.38 -13.66
C SER A 48 10.62 -4.17 -14.95
N PRO A 49 9.64 -4.46 -15.83
CA PRO A 49 8.28 -3.94 -15.82
C PRO A 49 7.26 -4.77 -15.02
N ASP A 50 7.69 -5.88 -14.39
CA ASP A 50 6.78 -6.78 -13.68
C ASP A 50 6.16 -6.10 -12.46
N THR A 51 6.93 -5.26 -11.75
CA THR A 51 6.48 -4.54 -10.54
C THR A 51 5.70 -3.27 -10.88
N CYS A 52 6.33 -2.38 -11.63
CA CYS A 52 5.78 -1.14 -12.17
C CYS A 52 6.53 -0.78 -13.45
N THR A 53 6.04 0.20 -14.21
CA THR A 53 6.77 0.68 -15.40
C THR A 53 8.05 1.44 -15.01
N LYS A 54 8.93 1.67 -15.99
CA LYS A 54 10.23 2.33 -15.77
C LYS A 54 10.14 3.79 -15.29
N ASP A 55 9.00 4.44 -15.54
CA ASP A 55 8.71 5.83 -15.12
C ASP A 55 7.84 5.88 -13.85
N GLU A 56 7.55 4.72 -13.27
CA GLU A 56 6.73 4.57 -12.08
C GLU A 56 7.57 4.25 -10.85
N TYR A 57 7.03 4.62 -9.69
CA TYR A 57 7.66 4.44 -8.40
C TYR A 57 6.66 3.85 -7.40
N ILE A 58 7.06 2.83 -6.66
CA ILE A 58 6.21 2.17 -5.66
C ILE A 58 6.42 2.83 -4.31
N ASN A 59 5.44 3.62 -3.90
CA ASN A 59 5.51 4.43 -2.69
C ASN A 59 5.12 3.70 -1.42
N ARG A 60 4.14 2.80 -1.53
CA ARG A 60 3.65 2.02 -0.40
C ARG A 60 3.38 0.61 -0.87
N ILE A 61 3.72 -0.34 0.00
CA ILE A 61 3.38 -1.75 -0.13
C ILE A 61 2.68 -2.19 1.15
N ARG A 62 1.60 -2.96 1.01
CA ARG A 62 0.92 -3.61 2.13
C ARG A 62 0.54 -5.03 1.75
N TYR A 63 0.90 -5.97 2.60
CA TYR A 63 0.52 -7.37 2.50
C TYR A 63 -0.79 -7.61 3.27
N SER A 64 -1.68 -8.41 2.70
CA SER A 64 -2.86 -8.95 3.37
C SER A 64 -3.35 -10.19 2.63
N HIS A 65 -3.56 -11.31 3.33
CA HIS A 65 -4.19 -12.53 2.80
C HIS A 65 -3.71 -12.93 1.39
N GLU A 66 -2.41 -13.19 1.26
CA GLU A 66 -1.76 -13.56 -0.01
C GLU A 66 -1.77 -12.50 -1.12
N THR A 67 -2.17 -11.27 -0.81
CA THR A 67 -2.16 -10.15 -1.76
C THR A 67 -1.22 -9.04 -1.32
N LEU A 68 -0.73 -8.29 -2.31
CA LEU A 68 0.05 -7.07 -2.14
C LEU A 68 -0.74 -5.91 -2.73
N GLY A 69 -1.13 -4.97 -1.88
CA GLY A 69 -1.65 -3.70 -2.34
C GLY A 69 -0.54 -2.66 -2.44
N LEU A 70 -0.50 -1.98 -3.58
CA LEU A 70 0.57 -1.08 -3.98
C LEU A 70 0.00 0.31 -4.26
N VAL A 71 0.70 1.35 -3.79
CA VAL A 71 0.46 2.73 -4.23
C VAL A 71 1.60 3.11 -5.17
N ILE A 72 1.27 3.29 -6.44
CA ILE A 72 2.23 3.52 -7.52
C ILE A 72 2.04 4.92 -8.08
N GLN A 73 3.13 5.67 -8.19
CA GLN A 73 3.12 7.00 -8.80
C GLN A 73 3.87 6.97 -10.12
N ASN A 74 3.31 7.58 -11.15
CA ASN A 74 4.04 7.91 -12.36
C ASN A 74 4.58 9.33 -12.25
N LEU A 75 5.91 9.49 -12.21
CA LEU A 75 6.54 10.80 -12.01
C LEU A 75 6.38 11.71 -13.24
N THR A 76 6.50 11.13 -14.43
CA THR A 76 6.41 11.85 -15.71
C THR A 76 5.00 12.39 -15.97
N LYS A 77 3.98 11.59 -15.70
CA LYS A 77 2.57 11.94 -15.92
C LYS A 77 1.92 12.62 -14.71
N ASN A 78 2.62 12.67 -13.57
CA ASN A 78 2.09 13.15 -12.30
C ASN A 78 0.76 12.47 -11.92
N THR A 79 0.68 11.14 -12.10
CA THR A 79 -0.49 10.34 -11.76
C THR A 79 -0.20 9.38 -10.63
N LEU A 80 -1.26 9.00 -9.92
CA LEU A 80 -1.22 8.02 -8.84
C LEU A 80 -2.20 6.89 -9.18
N LYS A 81 -1.86 5.66 -8.87
CA LYS A 81 -2.76 4.52 -8.97
C LYS A 81 -2.57 3.60 -7.77
N ILE A 82 -3.62 2.86 -7.46
CA ILE A 82 -3.57 1.75 -6.52
C ILE A 82 -3.70 0.47 -7.31
N GLU A 83 -2.84 -0.49 -7.05
CA GLU A 83 -2.95 -1.82 -7.64
C GLU A 83 -3.05 -2.87 -6.55
N LEU A 84 -3.83 -3.91 -6.80
CA LEU A 84 -3.84 -5.13 -6.00
C LEU A 84 -3.26 -6.27 -6.81
N ARG A 85 -2.31 -6.99 -6.21
CA ARG A 85 -1.58 -8.05 -6.88
C ARG A 85 -1.49 -9.31 -6.02
N CYS A 86 -1.32 -10.46 -6.67
CA CYS A 86 -0.96 -11.69 -5.99
C CYS A 86 0.43 -11.57 -5.37
N SER A 87 0.59 -11.89 -4.08
CA SER A 87 1.90 -11.82 -3.41
C SER A 87 2.90 -12.87 -3.92
N LYS A 88 2.40 -13.98 -4.48
CA LYS A 88 3.24 -15.10 -4.95
C LYS A 88 3.71 -14.93 -6.39
N THR A 89 2.88 -14.35 -7.25
CA THR A 89 3.15 -14.23 -8.70
C THR A 89 3.30 -12.79 -9.19
N LEU A 90 2.87 -11.80 -8.40
CA LEU A 90 2.68 -10.40 -8.80
C LEU A 90 1.68 -10.16 -9.94
N ASP A 91 0.89 -11.18 -10.30
CA ASP A 91 -0.24 -11.00 -11.22
C ASP A 91 -1.20 -9.96 -10.65
N ARG A 92 -1.62 -9.05 -11.52
CA ARG A 92 -2.48 -7.94 -11.13
C ARG A 92 -3.94 -8.36 -11.13
N PHE A 93 -4.60 -8.21 -9.99
CA PHE A 93 -6.05 -8.38 -9.87
C PHE A 93 -6.79 -7.16 -10.41
N TRP A 94 -6.39 -5.96 -9.99
CA TRP A 94 -7.01 -4.71 -10.44
C TRP A 94 -6.08 -3.49 -10.32
N SER A 95 -6.46 -2.36 -10.95
CA SER A 95 -5.69 -1.12 -10.97
C SER A 95 -6.60 0.11 -11.06
N ILE A 96 -6.75 0.81 -9.95
CA ILE A 96 -7.58 2.01 -9.87
C ILE A 96 -6.70 3.26 -10.03
N PRO A 97 -6.86 4.04 -11.12
CA PRO A 97 -6.24 5.35 -11.21
C PRO A 97 -6.88 6.30 -10.19
N LEU A 98 -6.06 7.11 -9.54
CA LEU A 98 -6.50 8.16 -8.65
C LEU A 98 -6.31 9.52 -9.35
N ASN A 99 -7.17 10.48 -9.03
CA ASN A 99 -7.18 11.79 -9.68
C ASN A 99 -5.79 12.47 -9.63
N SER A 100 -5.38 13.01 -10.78
CA SER A 100 -4.12 13.73 -10.96
C SER A 100 -4.12 15.02 -10.13
N GLY A 101 -3.28 15.05 -9.09
CA GLY A 101 -3.19 16.17 -8.16
C GLY A 101 -2.84 15.74 -6.72
N LEU A 102 -2.98 14.46 -6.41
CA LEU A 102 -2.66 13.92 -5.09
C LEU A 102 -1.14 13.84 -4.85
N LYS A 103 -0.68 14.47 -3.76
CA LYS A 103 0.68 14.31 -3.24
C LYS A 103 0.75 13.09 -2.31
N LEU A 104 1.72 12.22 -2.55
CA LEU A 104 1.89 10.94 -1.86
C LEU A 104 2.08 10.98 -0.35
N THR A 105 2.69 12.04 0.17
CA THR A 105 2.84 12.22 1.63
C THR A 105 1.50 12.31 2.36
N GLN A 106 0.42 12.42 1.59
CA GLN A 106 -0.92 12.63 2.05
C GLN A 106 -1.82 11.43 1.78
N CYS A 107 -1.27 10.28 1.38
CA CYS A 107 -2.03 9.07 1.10
C CYS A 107 -1.61 7.92 2.03
N GLU A 108 -2.58 7.33 2.71
CA GLU A 108 -2.39 6.10 3.50
C GLU A 108 -3.22 4.95 2.91
N TYR A 109 -2.79 3.73 3.20
CA TYR A 109 -3.38 2.53 2.63
C TYR A 109 -3.37 1.41 3.65
N CYS A 110 -4.54 0.83 3.91
CA CYS A 110 -4.74 -0.23 4.88
C CYS A 110 -5.58 -1.34 4.27
N ALA A 111 -5.16 -2.59 4.48
CA ALA A 111 -6.02 -3.73 4.22
C ALA A 111 -7.15 -3.74 5.25
N PHE A 112 -8.36 -4.06 4.82
CA PHE A 112 -9.56 -4.19 5.64
C PHE A 112 -10.21 -5.55 5.34
N ASN A 113 -10.17 -6.47 6.31
CA ASN A 113 -10.64 -7.86 6.15
C ASN A 113 -10.03 -8.58 4.92
N ASP A 114 -10.51 -9.80 4.64
CA ASP A 114 -10.06 -10.58 3.49
C ASP A 114 -10.43 -9.84 2.19
N CYS A 115 -9.42 -9.21 1.58
CA CYS A 115 -9.47 -8.60 0.25
C CYS A 115 -10.26 -7.27 0.09
N GLN A 116 -10.55 -6.52 1.17
CA GLN A 116 -11.00 -5.13 1.02
C GLN A 116 -9.90 -4.18 1.46
N TRP A 117 -9.98 -2.94 0.97
CA TRP A 117 -8.91 -1.97 1.13
C TRP A 117 -9.47 -0.61 1.43
N LEU A 118 -8.79 0.11 2.32
CA LEU A 118 -9.07 1.49 2.67
C LEU A 118 -7.93 2.33 2.14
N PHE A 119 -8.27 3.25 1.25
CA PHE A 119 -7.37 4.30 0.81
C PHE A 119 -7.76 5.60 1.48
N ILE A 120 -6.80 6.28 2.06
CA ILE A 120 -7.02 7.49 2.85
C ILE A 120 -6.37 8.63 2.10
N ASP A 121 -7.17 9.57 1.64
CA ASP A 121 -6.74 10.79 1.01
C ASP A 121 -6.79 11.93 2.03
N LYS A 122 -5.63 12.32 2.55
CA LYS A 122 -5.51 13.42 3.52
C LYS A 122 -5.66 14.80 2.87
N ILE A 123 -5.61 14.92 1.54
CA ILE A 123 -5.86 16.19 0.83
C ILE A 123 -7.36 16.47 0.84
N SER A 124 -8.15 15.54 0.30
CA SER A 124 -9.61 15.68 0.29
C SER A 124 -10.25 15.35 1.63
N SER A 125 -9.45 14.91 2.62
CA SER A 125 -9.92 14.41 3.91
C SER A 125 -11.01 13.34 3.72
N SER A 126 -10.73 12.37 2.85
CA SER A 126 -11.66 11.30 2.52
C SER A 126 -11.03 9.92 2.68
N ILE A 127 -11.89 8.93 2.92
CA ILE A 127 -11.52 7.52 2.98
C ILE A 127 -12.33 6.79 1.91
N LEU A 128 -11.65 6.14 0.98
CA LEU A 128 -12.23 5.30 -0.05
C LEU A 128 -12.18 3.83 0.42
N HIS A 129 -13.34 3.19 0.44
CA HIS A 129 -13.47 1.76 0.64
C HIS A 129 -13.53 1.06 -0.71
N ILE A 130 -12.49 0.29 -1.01
CA ILE A 130 -12.29 -0.44 -2.25
C ILE A 130 -12.52 -1.93 -1.97
N THR A 131 -13.39 -2.55 -2.75
CA THR A 131 -13.65 -3.99 -2.69
C THR A 131 -12.75 -4.77 -3.64
N ASN A 132 -12.71 -6.09 -3.50
CA ASN A 132 -11.87 -6.97 -4.30
C ASN A 132 -12.22 -6.96 -5.80
N ASP A 133 -13.45 -6.58 -6.15
CA ASP A 133 -13.95 -6.46 -7.53
C ASP A 133 -13.71 -5.07 -8.13
N GLU A 134 -12.67 -4.35 -7.65
CA GLU A 134 -12.26 -3.03 -8.13
C GLU A 134 -13.29 -1.90 -7.88
N LYS A 135 -14.39 -2.17 -7.18
CA LYS A 135 -15.42 -1.15 -6.94
C LYS A 135 -15.10 -0.32 -5.71
N ILE A 136 -15.26 0.99 -5.85
CA ILE A 136 -15.37 1.89 -4.70
C ILE A 136 -16.74 1.65 -4.09
N LYS A 137 -16.79 0.89 -3.00
CA LYS A 137 -18.03 0.58 -2.26
C LYS A 137 -18.57 1.82 -1.56
N ARG A 138 -17.68 2.65 -1.00
CA ARG A 138 -18.06 3.83 -0.22
C ARG A 138 -16.94 4.86 -0.19
N THR A 139 -17.31 6.13 -0.22
CA THR A 139 -16.43 7.25 0.13
C THR A 139 -16.95 7.89 1.41
N CYS A 140 -16.08 8.07 2.39
CA CYS A 140 -16.38 8.78 3.64
C CYS A 140 -15.59 10.08 3.68
N ASN A 141 -16.27 11.21 3.64
CA ASN A 141 -15.64 12.53 3.70
C ASN A 141 -15.65 13.06 5.13
N TYR A 142 -14.57 13.73 5.52
CA TYR A 142 -14.41 14.38 6.81
C TYR A 142 -14.25 15.88 6.62
N ASN A 143 -14.94 16.67 7.47
CA ASN A 143 -14.78 18.12 7.51
C ASN A 143 -13.48 18.55 8.21
N SER A 144 -12.79 17.62 8.86
CA SER A 144 -11.57 17.86 9.64
C SER A 144 -10.41 17.10 9.00
N LYS A 145 -9.19 17.64 9.11
CA LYS A 145 -8.04 17.09 8.39
C LYS A 145 -7.72 15.69 8.89
N LEU A 146 -7.60 14.73 7.97
CA LEU A 146 -7.19 13.37 8.31
C LEU A 146 -5.69 13.34 8.66
N CYS A 147 -5.37 12.82 9.83
CA CYS A 147 -4.00 12.70 10.33
C CYS A 147 -3.47 11.28 10.20
N ASN A 148 -4.23 10.29 10.64
CA ASN A 148 -3.84 8.88 10.63
C ASN A 148 -5.08 7.99 10.69
N VAL A 149 -4.96 6.75 10.21
CA VAL A 149 -6.01 5.75 10.31
C VAL A 149 -5.41 4.41 10.71
N ALA A 150 -6.08 3.73 11.64
CA ALA A 150 -5.69 2.40 12.07
C ALA A 150 -6.92 1.51 12.21
N LEU A 151 -6.77 0.22 11.90
CA LEU A 151 -7.74 -0.78 12.30
C LEU A 151 -7.55 -1.10 13.79
N PHE A 152 -8.66 -1.14 14.52
CA PHE A 152 -8.71 -1.46 15.93
C PHE A 152 -9.59 -2.69 16.15
N GLY A 153 -8.98 -3.83 16.48
CA GLY A 153 -9.70 -5.11 16.63
C GLY A 153 -10.37 -5.57 15.33
N THR A 154 -11.46 -6.35 15.46
CA THR A 154 -12.20 -6.90 14.33
C THR A 154 -13.33 -5.94 13.90
N GLY A 155 -13.07 -5.13 12.88
CA GLY A 155 -14.10 -4.33 12.22
C GLY A 155 -14.34 -2.92 12.77
N ILE A 156 -13.39 -2.34 13.51
CA ILE A 156 -13.43 -0.92 13.86
C ILE A 156 -12.29 -0.18 13.17
N LEU A 157 -12.61 0.92 12.50
CA LEU A 157 -11.65 1.89 12.01
C LEU A 157 -11.53 3.03 13.01
N ALA A 158 -10.34 3.23 13.57
CA ALA A 158 -10.00 4.43 14.32
C ALA A 158 -9.40 5.45 13.35
N VAL A 159 -10.05 6.61 13.23
CA VAL A 159 -9.66 7.70 12.34
C VAL A 159 -9.26 8.90 13.19
N LEU A 160 -7.96 9.16 13.23
CA LEU A 160 -7.42 10.35 13.87
C LEU A 160 -7.55 11.53 12.91
N THR A 161 -8.23 12.58 13.37
CA THR A 161 -8.28 13.88 12.73
C THR A 161 -7.45 14.88 13.54
N ASP A 162 -7.29 16.10 13.03
CA ASP A 162 -6.71 17.21 13.77
C ASP A 162 -7.54 17.68 14.98
N LYS A 163 -8.82 17.28 15.07
CA LYS A 163 -9.73 17.68 16.16
C LYS A 163 -10.07 16.56 17.14
N CYS A 164 -10.20 15.33 16.66
CA CYS A 164 -10.67 14.21 17.46
C CYS A 164 -10.30 12.85 16.84
N ILE A 165 -10.62 11.78 17.56
CA ILE A 165 -10.60 10.41 17.04
C ILE A 165 -12.05 9.98 16.78
N ASN A 166 -12.34 9.55 15.55
CA ASN A 166 -13.63 8.98 15.18
C ASN A 166 -13.50 7.46 15.08
N PHE A 167 -14.49 6.73 15.60
CA PHE A 167 -14.55 5.28 15.48
C PHE A 167 -15.69 4.89 14.56
N HIS A 168 -15.37 4.11 13.52
CA HIS A 168 -16.34 3.63 12.55
C HIS A 168 -16.41 2.12 12.61
N LYS A 169 -17.62 1.58 12.76
CA LYS A 169 -17.87 0.17 12.52
C LYS A 169 -17.86 -0.08 11.01
N LEU A 170 -17.07 -1.06 10.58
CA LEU A 170 -16.87 -1.39 9.17
C LEU A 170 -17.77 -2.54 8.71
#